data_AF-A0A1X7TCY2-F1
#
_entry.id   AF-A0A1X7TCY2-F1
#
_cell.length_a   1.000
_cell.length_b   1.000
_cell.length_c   1.000
_cell.angle_alpha   90.00
_cell.angle_beta   90.00
_cell.angle_gamma   90.00
#
_symmetry.space_group_name_H-M   'P 1'
#
loop_
_entity.id
_entity.type
_entity.pdbx_description
1 polymer ?
#
loop_
_entity_poly.entity_id
_entity_poly.type
_entity_poly.pdbx_seq_one_letter_code
_entity_poly.pdbx_strand_id
1 'polypeptide(L)'
;MKRDNDVRKIRQSAFGEVPLDTDQNDEMCNVISVIEEKCEAELKELFAEGKKHGVGHRMKEIWNNDRNEDAQQYERDQSKNKTGRKSNRWSVITIRIALAIYARSPAAYDALKSFNVLQLPSRSTLQSYTGAFLHQPGANHDSISEQVAQFLLHCHQRKQEGKSRKRLELSSLMKLKSLASCFRTQGAIQLL
;
A
#
# COMPACT_ATOMS: atom_id res chain seq x y z
N MET A 1 23.21 -0.22 -28.32
CA MET A 1 22.83 -1.05 -27.15
C MET A 1 23.61 -0.60 -25.92
N LYS A 2 23.16 0.44 -25.20
CA LYS A 2 23.86 1.01 -24.03
C LYS A 2 22.92 1.53 -22.92
N ARG A 3 21.62 1.21 -22.97
CA ARG A 3 20.62 1.74 -22.02
C ARG A 3 20.31 0.82 -20.83
N ASP A 4 20.59 -0.48 -20.95
CA ASP A 4 20.16 -1.46 -19.92
C ASP A 4 21.09 -1.52 -18.70
N ASN A 5 22.32 -1.00 -18.81
CA ASN A 5 23.30 -1.06 -17.72
C ASN A 5 23.16 0.08 -16.70
N ASP A 6 22.63 1.23 -17.09
CA ASP A 6 22.51 2.39 -16.19
C ASP A 6 21.31 2.27 -15.23
N VAL A 7 20.25 1.56 -15.63
CA VAL A 7 19.09 1.28 -14.76
C VAL A 7 19.47 0.33 -13.61
N ARG A 8 20.39 -0.62 -13.85
CA ARG A 8 20.89 -1.54 -12.80
C ARG A 8 21.74 -0.83 -11.75
N LYS A 9 22.44 0.25 -12.11
CA LYS A 9 23.44 0.87 -11.24
C LYS A 9 22.86 1.91 -10.26
N ILE A 10 21.65 2.44 -10.52
CA ILE A 10 21.04 3.48 -9.70
C ILE A 10 20.35 2.92 -8.44
N ARG A 11 19.94 1.65 -8.41
CA ARG A 11 19.18 1.07 -7.29
C ARG A 11 20.02 0.35 -6.22
N GLN A 12 21.35 0.30 -6.36
CA GLN A 12 22.24 -0.49 -5.49
C GLN A 12 22.73 0.22 -4.21
N SER A 13 22.23 1.41 -3.87
CA SER A 13 22.73 2.13 -2.69
C SER A 13 21.63 2.74 -1.83
N ALA A 14 21.04 1.97 -0.91
CA ALA A 14 20.38 2.56 0.26
C ALA A 14 20.04 1.60 1.41
N PHE A 15 19.76 0.33 1.16
CA PHE A 15 19.27 -0.61 2.18
C PHE A 15 20.28 -1.73 2.37
N GLY A 16 20.50 -2.17 3.63
CA GLY A 16 21.25 -3.39 3.87
C GLY A 16 20.60 -4.51 3.06
N GLU A 17 21.38 -5.14 2.18
CA GLU A 17 20.89 -6.22 1.33
C GLU A 17 20.26 -7.27 2.24
N VAL A 18 18.93 -7.43 2.14
CA VAL A 18 18.35 -8.73 2.44
C VAL A 18 18.78 -9.58 1.25
N PRO A 19 19.70 -10.54 1.43
CA PRO A 19 20.13 -11.37 0.33
C PRO A 19 18.91 -12.16 -0.15
N LEU A 20 18.39 -11.75 -1.31
CA LEU A 20 17.36 -12.50 -2.01
C LEU A 20 18.07 -13.61 -2.78
N ASP A 21 17.47 -14.79 -2.78
CA ASP A 21 17.91 -15.84 -3.71
C ASP A 21 17.57 -15.45 -5.16
N THR A 22 18.07 -16.24 -6.12
CA THR A 22 17.86 -15.98 -7.54
C THR A 22 16.39 -15.94 -7.92
N ASP A 23 15.57 -16.82 -7.33
CA ASP A 23 14.17 -16.97 -7.68
C ASP A 23 13.35 -15.79 -7.15
N GLN A 24 13.63 -15.35 -5.91
CA GLN A 24 13.03 -14.15 -5.30
C GLN A 24 13.42 -12.88 -6.04
N ASN A 25 14.66 -12.78 -6.49
CA ASN A 25 15.12 -11.63 -7.25
C ASN A 25 14.44 -11.57 -8.64
N ASP A 26 14.27 -12.71 -9.31
CA ASP A 26 13.56 -12.81 -10.58
C ASP A 26 12.07 -12.50 -10.42
N GLU A 27 11.42 -13.00 -9.36
CA GLU A 27 10.04 -12.66 -9.02
C GLU A 27 9.89 -11.16 -8.76
N MET A 28 10.79 -10.56 -7.98
CA MET A 28 10.80 -9.11 -7.72
C MET A 28 10.96 -8.31 -9.01
N CYS A 29 11.87 -8.73 -9.90
CA CYS A 29 12.05 -8.08 -11.20
C CYS A 29 10.77 -8.15 -12.05
N ASN A 30 10.12 -9.31 -12.09
CA ASN A 30 8.85 -9.49 -12.81
C ASN A 30 7.74 -8.59 -12.25
N VAL A 31 7.59 -8.53 -10.92
CA VAL A 31 6.61 -7.65 -10.27
C VAL A 31 6.87 -6.18 -10.63
N ILE A 32 8.13 -5.74 -10.55
CA ILE A 32 8.52 -4.38 -10.91
C ILE A 32 8.17 -4.08 -12.37
N SER A 33 8.54 -4.98 -13.30
CA SER A 33 8.26 -4.78 -14.73
C SER A 33 6.76 -4.70 -15.02
N VAL A 34 5.94 -5.56 -14.41
CA VAL A 34 4.49 -5.54 -14.58
C VAL A 34 3.88 -4.24 -14.04
N ILE A 35 4.37 -3.75 -12.89
CA ILE A 35 3.91 -2.48 -12.31
C ILE A 35 4.30 -1.33 -13.24
N GLU A 36 5.55 -1.28 -13.69
CA GLU A 36 6.05 -0.21 -14.56
C GLU A 36 5.27 -0.17 -15.89
N GLU A 37 5.03 -1.33 -16.52
CA GLU A 37 4.27 -1.41 -17.78
C GLU A 37 2.82 -0.93 -17.63
N LYS A 38 2.10 -1.44 -16.61
CA LYS A 38 0.70 -1.06 -16.39
C LYS A 38 0.55 0.41 -16.03
N CYS A 39 1.38 0.90 -15.11
CA CYS A 39 1.33 2.30 -14.70
C CYS A 39 1.72 3.24 -15.86
N GLU A 40 2.65 2.84 -16.74
CA GLU A 40 2.99 3.65 -17.90
C GLU A 40 1.84 3.76 -18.91
N ALA A 41 1.11 2.66 -19.15
CA ALA A 41 -0.07 2.66 -20.02
C ALA A 41 -1.16 3.58 -19.48
N GLU A 42 -1.55 3.42 -18.21
CA GLU A 42 -2.56 4.26 -17.56
C GLU A 42 -2.16 5.74 -17.53
N LEU A 43 -0.88 6.04 -17.29
CA LEU A 43 -0.37 7.40 -17.31
C LEU A 43 -0.46 8.04 -18.69
N LYS A 44 -0.18 7.29 -19.76
CA LYS A 44 -0.34 7.76 -21.15
C LYS A 44 -1.80 8.07 -21.46
N GLU A 45 -2.72 7.21 -21.03
CA GLU A 45 -4.16 7.43 -21.18
C GLU A 45 -4.62 8.69 -20.45
N LEU A 46 -4.18 8.90 -19.21
CA LEU A 46 -4.47 10.10 -18.42
C LEU A 46 -3.97 11.38 -19.11
N PHE A 47 -2.75 11.36 -19.67
CA PHE A 47 -2.24 12.51 -20.41
C PHE A 47 -2.96 12.74 -21.73
N ALA A 48 -3.36 11.67 -22.43
CA ALA A 48 -4.16 11.78 -23.64
C ALA A 48 -5.54 12.40 -23.33
N GLU A 49 -6.18 11.97 -22.25
CA GLU A 49 -7.45 12.52 -21.78
C GLU A 49 -7.28 13.98 -21.34
N GLY A 50 -6.28 14.27 -20.51
CA GLY A 50 -5.97 15.65 -20.11
C GLY A 50 -5.69 16.57 -21.29
N LYS A 51 -5.09 16.06 -22.38
CA LYS A 51 -4.88 16.82 -23.62
C LYS A 51 -6.20 17.16 -24.31
N LYS A 52 -7.20 16.27 -24.32
CA LYS A 52 -8.55 16.57 -24.86
C LYS A 52 -9.21 17.74 -24.12
N HIS A 53 -8.94 17.87 -22.81
CA HIS A 53 -9.48 18.94 -21.96
C HIS A 53 -8.56 20.17 -21.85
N GLY A 54 -7.45 20.23 -22.60
CA GLY A 54 -6.51 21.35 -22.57
C GLY A 54 -5.64 21.45 -21.31
N VAL A 55 -5.72 20.48 -20.39
CA VAL A 55 -4.95 20.47 -19.12
C VAL A 55 -3.73 19.54 -19.15
N GLY A 56 -3.54 18.79 -20.23
CA GLY A 56 -2.51 17.74 -20.33
C GLY A 56 -1.08 18.22 -20.10
N HIS A 57 -0.73 19.44 -20.55
CA HIS A 57 0.60 20.02 -20.33
C HIS A 57 0.86 20.23 -18.82
N ARG A 58 -0.09 20.88 -18.13
CA ARG A 58 0.00 21.14 -16.69
C ARG A 58 0.05 19.85 -15.88
N MET A 59 -0.74 18.83 -16.26
CA MET A 59 -0.69 17.52 -15.61
C MET A 59 0.69 16.86 -15.76
N LYS A 60 1.30 16.95 -16.95
CA LYS A 60 2.63 16.38 -17.19
C LYS A 60 3.72 17.13 -16.44
N GLU A 61 3.61 18.45 -16.33
CA GLU A 61 4.51 19.28 -15.54
C GLU A 61 4.41 18.93 -14.04
N ILE A 62 3.21 18.86 -13.49
CA ILE A 62 2.98 18.43 -12.09
C ILE A 62 3.57 17.04 -11.87
N TRP A 63 3.28 16.08 -12.75
CA TRP A 63 3.84 14.73 -12.66
C TRP A 63 5.37 14.71 -12.66
N ASN A 64 6.01 15.50 -13.52
CA ASN A 64 7.46 15.57 -13.58
C ASN A 64 8.05 16.22 -12.32
N ASN A 65 7.42 17.25 -11.79
CA ASN A 65 7.83 17.91 -10.55
C ASN A 65 7.70 16.95 -9.38
N ASP A 66 6.54 16.30 -9.22
CA ASP A 66 6.31 15.30 -8.18
C ASP A 66 7.30 14.13 -8.32
N ARG A 67 7.46 13.59 -9.53
CA ARG A 67 8.39 12.47 -9.77
C ARG A 67 9.83 12.83 -9.45
N ASN A 68 10.28 14.05 -9.75
CA ASN A 68 11.67 14.42 -9.56
C ASN A 68 11.94 14.91 -8.13
N GLU A 69 11.07 15.75 -7.56
CA GLU A 69 11.31 16.38 -6.27
C GLU A 69 10.84 15.50 -5.11
N ASP A 70 9.60 14.98 -5.19
CA ASP A 70 9.01 14.20 -4.11
C ASP A 70 9.65 12.81 -4.01
N ALA A 71 9.98 12.17 -5.14
CA ALA A 71 10.68 10.88 -5.09
C ALA A 71 12.09 11.02 -4.50
N GLN A 72 12.86 12.04 -4.92
CA GLN A 72 14.18 12.31 -4.35
C GLN A 72 14.09 12.66 -2.86
N GLN A 73 13.05 13.38 -2.45
CA GLN A 73 12.85 13.69 -1.04
C GLN A 73 12.50 12.45 -0.22
N TYR A 74 11.67 11.56 -0.74
CA TYR A 74 11.38 10.27 -0.12
C TYR A 74 12.63 9.40 0.00
N GLU A 75 13.41 9.25 -1.07
CA GLU A 75 14.68 8.51 -1.07
C GLU A 75 15.69 9.07 -0.06
N ARG A 76 15.77 10.41 0.04
CA ARG A 76 16.59 11.09 1.06
C ARG A 76 16.11 10.76 2.48
N ASP A 77 14.80 10.74 2.72
CA ASP A 77 14.27 10.38 4.02
C ASP A 77 14.55 8.91 4.36
N GLN A 78 14.37 8.00 3.40
CA GLN A 78 14.66 6.57 3.58
C GLN A 78 16.14 6.31 3.88
N SER A 79 17.04 7.00 3.18
CA SER A 79 18.49 6.85 3.36
C SER A 79 19.05 7.52 4.60
N LYS A 80 18.48 8.66 5.04
CA LYS A 80 18.95 9.39 6.23
C LYS A 80 18.40 8.82 7.53
N ASN A 81 17.16 8.33 7.51
CA ASN A 81 16.44 7.97 8.74
C ASN A 81 16.58 6.49 9.12
N LYS A 82 17.68 5.82 8.73
CA LYS A 82 17.94 4.37 8.87
C LYS A 82 17.69 3.75 10.25
N THR A 83 17.70 4.57 11.30
CA THR A 83 17.62 4.12 12.69
C THR A 83 16.31 4.51 13.38
N GLY A 84 15.40 5.20 12.69
CA GLY A 84 14.13 5.66 13.27
C GLY A 84 14.28 6.50 14.54
N ARG A 85 15.46 7.13 14.76
CA ARG A 85 15.77 7.88 15.98
C ARG A 85 14.73 8.98 16.24
N LYS A 86 14.49 9.23 17.53
CA LYS A 86 13.64 10.35 17.99
C LYS A 86 14.24 11.65 17.43
N SER A 87 13.41 12.48 16.78
CA SER A 87 13.74 13.77 16.16
C SER A 87 14.15 13.80 14.68
N ASN A 88 13.94 12.73 13.90
CA ASN A 88 14.09 12.84 12.44
C ASN A 88 13.06 13.81 11.85
N ARG A 89 13.54 14.76 11.03
CA ARG A 89 12.67 15.65 10.25
C ARG A 89 12.21 14.92 9.00
N TRP A 90 10.93 14.61 8.94
CA TRP A 90 10.32 13.95 7.79
C TRP A 90 9.82 14.98 6.79
N SER A 91 9.98 14.68 5.51
CA SER A 91 9.34 15.44 4.46
C SER A 91 7.83 15.20 4.44
N VAL A 92 7.11 16.15 3.85
CA VAL A 92 5.65 16.06 3.68
C VAL A 92 5.28 14.83 2.85
N ILE A 93 6.05 14.49 1.82
CA ILE A 93 5.78 13.30 0.99
C ILE A 93 5.86 12.01 1.81
N THR A 94 6.89 11.83 2.63
CA THR A 94 7.02 10.63 3.47
C THR A 94 5.90 10.55 4.50
N ILE A 95 5.47 11.68 5.07
CA ILE A 95 4.31 11.73 5.97
C ILE A 95 3.03 11.30 5.23
N ARG A 96 2.80 11.78 4.00
CA ARG A 96 1.63 11.39 3.18
C ARG A 96 1.62 9.90 2.87
N ILE A 97 2.76 9.34 2.46
CA ILE A 97 2.89 7.89 2.20
C ILE A 97 2.62 7.10 3.48
N ALA A 98 3.23 7.50 4.60
CA ALA A 98 3.04 6.86 5.89
C ALA A 98 1.56 6.88 6.33
N LEU A 99 0.87 8.00 6.16
CA LEU A 99 -0.56 8.12 6.43
C LEU A 99 -1.40 7.25 5.50
N ALA A 100 -1.08 7.20 4.20
CA ALA A 100 -1.81 6.38 3.23
C ALA A 100 -1.70 4.88 3.54
N ILE A 101 -0.53 4.41 3.95
CA ILE A 101 -0.33 3.03 4.39
C ILE A 101 -1.12 2.79 5.69
N TYR A 102 -0.96 3.68 6.67
CA TYR A 102 -1.59 3.55 7.97
C TYR A 102 -3.12 3.53 7.89
N ALA A 103 -3.72 4.44 7.11
CA ALA A 103 -5.17 4.53 6.92
C ALA A 103 -5.77 3.26 6.30
N ARG A 104 -5.02 2.59 5.40
CA ARG A 104 -5.45 1.34 4.78
C ARG A 104 -5.23 0.12 5.68
N SER A 105 -4.09 0.06 6.36
CA SER A 105 -3.74 -1.03 7.25
C SER A 105 -2.70 -0.61 8.31
N PRO A 106 -3.17 -0.29 9.54
CA PRO A 106 -2.27 0.01 10.66
C PRO A 106 -1.33 -1.15 11.01
N ALA A 107 -1.79 -2.40 10.83
CA ALA A 107 -0.97 -3.59 11.07
C ALA A 107 0.16 -3.74 10.05
N ALA A 108 -0.12 -3.47 8.76
CA ALA A 108 0.92 -3.48 7.73
C ALA A 108 1.94 -2.36 7.97
N TYR A 109 1.48 -1.17 8.40
CA TYR A 109 2.36 -0.08 8.77
C TYR A 109 3.35 -0.48 9.87
N ASP A 110 2.85 -1.08 10.95
CA ASP A 110 3.69 -1.54 12.05
C ASP A 110 4.68 -2.61 11.60
N ALA A 111 4.25 -3.58 10.79
CA ALA A 111 5.10 -4.64 10.28
C ALA A 111 6.22 -4.11 9.38
N LEU A 112 5.88 -3.25 8.41
CA LEU A 112 6.85 -2.62 7.50
C LEU A 112 7.91 -1.83 8.28
N LYS A 113 7.48 -1.16 9.34
CA LYS A 113 8.37 -0.41 10.23
C LYS A 113 9.21 -1.33 11.11
N SER A 114 8.60 -2.33 11.77
CA SER A 114 9.30 -3.21 12.72
C SER A 114 10.32 -4.11 12.04
N PHE A 115 10.05 -4.52 10.80
CA PHE A 115 10.98 -5.29 9.98
C PHE A 115 12.04 -4.41 9.31
N ASN A 116 12.03 -3.09 9.54
CA ASN A 116 12.92 -2.11 8.90
C ASN A 116 12.91 -2.18 7.36
N VAL A 117 11.81 -2.68 6.77
CA VAL A 117 11.61 -2.70 5.32
C VAL A 117 11.46 -1.28 4.80
N LEU A 118 10.71 -0.44 5.53
CA LEU A 118 10.59 0.99 5.25
C LEU A 118 10.95 1.82 6.49
N GLN A 119 11.70 2.89 6.28
CA GLN A 119 11.93 3.90 7.31
C GLN A 119 10.70 4.78 7.42
N LEU A 120 9.87 4.51 8.42
CA LEU A 120 8.60 5.20 8.64
C LEU A 120 8.60 6.05 9.92
N PRO A 121 7.88 7.19 9.93
CA PRO A 121 7.69 8.01 11.12
C PRO A 121 7.16 7.25 12.34
N SER A 122 7.16 7.88 13.51
CA SER A 122 6.45 7.31 14.67
C SER A 122 4.95 7.62 14.60
N ARG A 123 4.11 6.83 15.28
CA ARG A 123 2.68 7.14 15.42
C ARG A 123 2.45 8.51 16.05
N SER A 124 3.26 8.85 17.06
CA SER A 124 3.23 10.17 17.69
C SER A 124 3.53 11.27 16.66
N THR A 125 4.51 11.06 15.78
CA THR A 125 4.79 11.99 14.68
C THR A 125 3.58 12.11 13.76
N LEU A 126 2.97 11.00 13.34
CA LEU A 126 1.80 11.06 12.47
C LEU A 126 0.61 11.78 13.13
N GLN A 127 0.35 11.53 14.42
CA GLN A 127 -0.68 12.23 15.20
C GLN A 127 -0.44 13.74 15.27
N SER A 128 0.82 14.17 15.44
CA SER A 128 1.15 15.60 15.42
C SER A 128 0.85 16.27 14.08
N TYR A 129 0.94 15.53 12.95
CA TYR A 129 0.63 16.06 11.63
C TYR A 129 -0.86 16.02 11.29
N THR A 130 -1.62 15.05 11.82
CA THR A 130 -3.07 14.94 11.56
C THR A 130 -3.91 15.75 12.53
N GLY A 131 -3.38 16.10 13.71
CA GLY A 131 -4.16 16.73 14.78
C GLY A 131 -5.26 15.82 15.36
N ALA A 132 -5.30 14.55 14.95
CA ALA A 132 -6.35 13.59 15.29
C ALA A 132 -5.74 12.32 15.88
N PHE A 133 -6.47 11.69 16.81
CA PHE A 133 -6.09 10.39 17.34
C PHE A 133 -6.18 9.33 16.25
N LEU A 134 -5.01 8.82 15.85
CA LEU A 134 -4.92 7.64 15.00
C LEU A 134 -5.47 6.43 15.76
N HIS A 135 -6.48 5.77 15.20
CA HIS A 135 -7.12 4.59 15.79
C HIS A 135 -6.11 3.47 16.07
N GLN A 136 -6.29 2.73 17.17
CA GLN A 136 -5.38 1.66 17.53
C GLN A 136 -5.30 0.58 16.44
N PRO A 137 -4.14 -0.08 16.28
CA PRO A 137 -4.01 -1.22 15.38
C PRO A 137 -5.00 -2.31 15.79
N GLY A 138 -5.85 -2.70 14.86
CA GLY A 138 -6.94 -3.65 15.07
C GLY A 138 -7.71 -3.87 13.79
N ALA A 139 -8.71 -4.75 13.85
CA ALA A 139 -9.62 -4.99 12.76
C ALA A 139 -10.35 -3.68 12.41
N ASN A 140 -10.09 -3.11 11.23
CA ASN A 140 -10.84 -1.95 10.75
C ASN A 140 -12.26 -2.42 10.38
N HIS A 141 -13.20 -2.24 11.31
CA HIS A 141 -14.57 -2.71 11.16
C HIS A 141 -15.27 -2.12 9.92
N ASP A 142 -14.97 -0.88 9.57
CA ASP A 142 -15.55 -0.22 8.39
C ASP A 142 -15.04 -0.86 7.10
N SER A 143 -13.72 -1.10 7.03
CA SER A 143 -13.11 -1.80 5.89
C SER A 143 -13.61 -3.25 5.77
N ILE A 144 -13.78 -3.95 6.88
CA ILE A 144 -14.34 -5.31 6.89
C ILE A 144 -15.79 -5.30 6.43
N SER A 145 -16.58 -4.33 6.90
CA SER A 145 -17.97 -4.16 6.48
C SER A 145 -18.08 -3.89 4.98
N GLU A 146 -17.23 -3.02 4.45
CA GLU A 146 -17.16 -2.70 3.02
C GLU A 146 -16.77 -3.94 2.18
N GLN A 147 -15.74 -4.69 2.59
CA GLN A 147 -15.33 -5.92 1.91
C GLN A 147 -16.45 -6.99 1.93
N VAL A 148 -17.16 -7.12 3.04
CA VAL A 148 -18.32 -8.02 3.16
C VAL A 148 -19.43 -7.58 2.21
N ALA A 149 -19.72 -6.28 2.13
CA ALA A 149 -20.73 -5.74 1.22
C ALA A 149 -20.37 -6.00 -0.25
N GLN A 150 -19.11 -5.76 -0.64
CA GLN A 150 -18.62 -6.05 -1.99
C GLN A 150 -18.72 -7.55 -2.32
N PHE A 151 -18.37 -8.42 -1.36
CA PHE A 151 -18.50 -9.87 -1.54
C PHE A 151 -19.96 -10.30 -1.74
N LEU A 152 -20.89 -9.76 -0.95
CA LEU A 152 -22.32 -10.05 -1.08
C LEU A 152 -22.88 -9.58 -2.44
N LEU A 153 -22.49 -8.38 -2.90
CA LEU A 153 -22.82 -7.85 -4.23
C LEU A 153 -22.30 -8.77 -5.34
N HIS A 154 -21.03 -9.18 -5.26
CA HIS A 154 -20.44 -10.11 -6.20
C HIS A 154 -21.16 -11.47 -6.21
N CYS A 155 -21.55 -12.00 -5.04
CA CYS A 155 -22.35 -13.22 -4.96
C CYS A 155 -23.72 -13.07 -5.64
N HIS A 156 -24.37 -11.91 -5.52
CA HIS A 156 -25.64 -11.63 -6.17
C HIS A 156 -25.48 -11.56 -7.69
N GLN A 157 -24.48 -10.83 -8.18
CA GLN A 157 -24.19 -10.67 -9.60
C GLN A 157 -23.88 -12.02 -10.27
N ARG A 158 -23.09 -12.89 -9.61
CA ARG A 158 -22.80 -14.24 -10.11
C ARG A 158 -24.02 -15.16 -10.20
N LYS A 159 -25.03 -14.97 -9.34
CA LYS A 159 -26.30 -15.71 -9.44
C LYS A 159 -27.11 -15.26 -10.67
N GLN A 160 -27.12 -13.97 -10.96
CA GLN A 160 -27.79 -13.44 -12.15
C GLN A 160 -27.12 -13.93 -13.46
N GLU A 161 -25.80 -14.10 -13.44
CA GLU A 161 -25.03 -14.61 -14.60
C GLU A 161 -25.14 -16.15 -14.81
N GLY A 162 -25.96 -16.87 -14.03
CA GLY A 162 -26.15 -18.31 -14.19
C GLY A 162 -24.92 -19.18 -13.86
N LYS A 163 -23.85 -18.59 -13.31
CA LYS A 163 -22.61 -19.30 -12.96
C LYS A 163 -22.79 -20.02 -11.62
N SER A 164 -23.32 -21.25 -11.66
CA SER A 164 -23.50 -22.10 -10.47
C SER A 164 -22.19 -22.37 -9.73
N ARG A 165 -22.24 -22.27 -8.39
CA ARG A 165 -21.15 -22.56 -7.44
C ARG A 165 -20.54 -23.95 -7.70
N LYS A 166 -19.38 -24.03 -8.37
CA LYS A 166 -18.54 -25.23 -8.32
C LYS A 166 -17.91 -25.31 -6.92
N ARG A 167 -18.56 -26.05 -6.02
CA ARG A 167 -18.03 -26.79 -4.87
C ARG A 167 -16.77 -26.21 -4.16
N LEU A 168 -16.79 -24.96 -3.72
CA LEU A 168 -15.79 -24.39 -2.79
C LEU A 168 -16.41 -23.86 -1.49
N GLU A 169 -17.68 -24.13 -1.25
CA GLU A 169 -18.54 -23.24 -0.45
C GLU A 169 -19.35 -23.96 0.62
N LEU A 170 -18.67 -24.82 1.38
CA LEU A 170 -19.12 -25.28 2.70
C LEU A 170 -18.05 -25.04 3.76
N SER A 171 -16.76 -25.16 3.42
CA SER A 171 -15.66 -24.89 4.35
C SER A 171 -15.49 -23.39 4.66
N SER A 172 -15.61 -22.51 3.67
CA SER A 172 -15.48 -21.05 3.85
C SER A 172 -16.67 -20.45 4.62
N LEU A 173 -17.87 -20.99 4.42
CA LEU A 173 -19.09 -20.56 5.10
C LEU A 173 -19.13 -21.04 6.56
N MET A 174 -18.57 -22.23 6.85
CA MET A 174 -18.33 -22.70 8.23
C MET A 174 -17.26 -21.86 8.94
N LYS A 175 -16.16 -21.48 8.25
CA LYS A 175 -15.12 -20.61 8.80
C LYS A 175 -15.64 -19.21 9.13
N LEU A 176 -16.48 -18.62 8.27
CA LEU A 176 -17.11 -17.31 8.54
C LEU A 176 -18.09 -17.35 9.72
N LYS A 177 -18.87 -18.42 9.88
CA LYS A 177 -19.73 -18.60 11.07
C LYS A 177 -18.91 -18.81 12.35
N SER A 178 -17.80 -19.54 12.27
CA SER A 178 -16.86 -19.73 13.39
C SER A 178 -16.20 -18.41 13.81
N LEU A 179 -15.70 -17.62 12.84
CA LEU A 179 -15.15 -16.28 13.07
C LEU A 179 -16.20 -15.34 13.71
N ALA A 180 -17.43 -15.32 13.20
CA ALA A 180 -18.51 -14.51 13.78
C ALA A 180 -18.94 -14.96 15.19
N SER A 181 -18.70 -16.22 15.57
CA SER A 181 -18.90 -16.69 16.95
C SER A 181 -17.76 -16.26 17.87
N CYS A 182 -16.51 -16.29 17.37
CA CYS A 182 -15.31 -15.91 18.11
C CYS A 182 -15.31 -14.42 18.48
N PHE A 183 -15.77 -13.55 17.58
CA PHE A 183 -15.94 -12.12 17.87
C PHE A 183 -17.05 -11.81 18.88
N ARG A 184 -18.11 -12.63 18.94
CA ARG A 184 -19.17 -12.48 19.96
C ARG A 184 -18.70 -12.83 21.36
N THR A 185 -17.79 -13.81 21.49
CA THR A 185 -17.20 -14.18 22.78
C THR A 185 -16.17 -13.17 23.30
N GLN A 186 -15.45 -12.45 22.42
CA GLN A 186 -14.51 -11.41 22.86
C GLN A 186 -15.20 -10.13 23.32
N GLY A 187 -16.39 -9.80 22.81
CA GLY A 187 -17.20 -8.68 23.31
C GLY A 187 -17.85 -8.91 24.68
N ALA A 188 -17.93 -10.16 25.15
CA ALA A 188 -18.51 -10.49 26.45
C ALA A 188 -17.50 -10.45 27.62
N ILE A 189 -16.19 -10.42 27.34
CA ILE A 189 -15.14 -10.45 28.38
C ILE A 189 -14.80 -9.03 28.88
N GLN A 190 -15.42 -7.99 28.33
CA GLN A 190 -15.19 -6.59 28.73
C GLN A 190 -16.30 -5.98 29.61
N LEU A 191 -17.20 -6.82 30.15
CA LEU A 191 -18.28 -6.44 31.06
C LEU A 191 -18.32 -7.28 32.35
N LEU A 192 -17.14 -7.66 32.86
CA LEU A 192 -16.90 -8.03 34.26
C LEU A 192 -15.61 -7.35 34.73
#